data_AF-A0AA51RXE5-F1
#
_entry.id   AF-A0AA51RXE5-F1
#
_cell.length_a   1.000
_cell.length_b   1.000
_cell.length_c   1.000
_cell.angle_alpha   90.00
_cell.angle_beta   90.00
_cell.angle_gamma   90.00
#
_symmetry.space_group_name_H-M   'P 1'
#
loop_
_entity.id
_entity.type
_entity.pdbx_description
1 polymer ?
#
loop_
_entity_poly.entity_id
_entity_poly.type
_entity_poly.pdbx_seq_one_letter_code
_entity_poly.pdbx_strand_id
1 'polypeptide(L)'
;MIQIFQFSNFTIRIPALLLAMASTLVLAGCSSEFLRALDDANASMGGQRTCQYSRNKQTDQFDDFSITWGGYCNQWEVQVSSRTVYTLKCRFDNGQGRLYRNLYVQPRQRTEEISVAHMSQGFYYDCQRWSRAAFDKKRSKGLVLQEKMERGVYYNRVQNSAGAKRSCYIRAKQSSYDIVRQTLPAYGWTDWVRTGDKGFKYGCKRV
;
A
#
# COMPACT_ATOMS: atom_id res chain seq x y z
N MET A 1 19.39 72.05 23.71
CA MET A 1 18.14 72.64 23.19
C MET A 1 17.40 71.53 22.49
N ILE A 2 16.40 70.95 23.17
CA ILE A 2 15.63 69.78 22.70
C ILE A 2 14.31 70.33 22.17
N GLN A 3 13.98 70.07 20.90
CA GLN A 3 12.64 70.28 20.37
C GLN A 3 12.00 68.94 20.09
N ILE A 4 11.00 68.65 20.92
CA ILE A 4 10.02 67.58 20.75
C ILE A 4 8.96 68.11 19.78
N PHE A 5 8.73 67.40 18.68
CA PHE A 5 7.47 67.48 17.96
C PHE A 5 6.70 66.18 18.20
N GLN A 6 5.65 66.30 19.00
CA GLN A 6 4.61 65.29 19.14
C GLN A 6 3.64 65.44 17.96
N PHE A 7 3.50 64.37 17.17
CA PHE A 7 2.28 64.13 16.41
C PHE A 7 1.65 62.82 16.90
N SER A 8 0.57 63.02 17.63
CA SER A 8 -0.62 62.19 17.83
C SER A 8 -0.62 60.79 17.21
N ASN A 9 -0.47 59.80 18.11
CA ASN A 9 -1.16 58.51 18.18
C ASN A 9 -1.99 58.07 16.97
N PHE A 10 -1.44 57.20 16.12
CA PHE A 10 -2.17 56.06 15.56
C PHE A 10 -1.18 54.94 15.24
N THR A 11 -0.73 54.25 16.29
CA THR A 11 -0.01 52.99 16.13
C THR A 11 -1.04 51.92 15.76
N ILE A 12 -1.20 51.66 14.46
CA ILE A 12 -1.91 50.45 14.02
C ILE A 12 -1.03 49.26 14.41
N ARG A 13 -1.29 48.71 15.60
CA ARG A 13 -0.81 47.38 15.97
C ARG A 13 -1.59 46.38 15.13
N ILE A 14 -1.11 46.11 13.93
CA ILE A 14 -1.51 44.91 13.20
C ILE A 14 -1.11 43.75 14.12
N PRO A 15 -2.07 42.97 14.65
CA PRO A 15 -1.76 41.97 15.65
C PRO A 15 -0.83 40.95 14.98
N ALA A 16 0.27 40.63 15.65
CA ALA A 16 1.18 39.54 15.27
C ALA A 16 0.44 38.21 15.01
N LEU A 17 -0.81 38.10 15.45
CA LEU A 17 -1.76 37.05 15.10
C LEU A 17 -2.03 36.92 13.59
N LEU A 18 -2.07 38.00 12.81
CA LEU A 18 -2.31 37.95 11.35
C LEU A 18 -1.10 37.42 10.58
N LEU A 19 0.12 37.79 11.02
CA LEU A 19 1.36 37.22 10.48
C LEU A 19 1.57 35.76 10.92
N ALA A 20 1.17 35.41 12.15
CA ALA A 20 1.21 34.03 12.66
C ALA A 20 0.17 33.12 11.98
N MET A 21 -1.00 33.65 11.60
CA MET A 21 -2.00 32.91 10.81
C MET A 21 -1.58 32.69 9.36
N ALA A 22 -0.87 33.66 8.74
CA ALA A 22 -0.30 33.48 7.40
C ALA A 22 0.82 32.41 7.38
N SER A 23 1.60 32.30 8.46
CA SER A 23 2.69 31.32 8.57
C SER A 23 2.24 29.93 9.03
N THR A 24 1.09 29.81 9.69
CA THR A 24 0.48 28.50 10.00
C THR A 24 -0.32 27.91 8.85
N LEU A 25 -0.82 28.73 7.91
CA LEU A 25 -1.40 28.26 6.64
C LEU A 25 -0.37 27.67 5.67
N VAL A 26 0.91 28.00 5.81
CA VAL A 26 2.00 27.49 4.94
C VAL A 26 2.50 26.11 5.38
N LEU A 27 2.25 25.70 6.63
CA LEU A 27 2.77 24.45 7.20
C LEU A 27 1.77 23.29 7.19
N ALA A 28 0.50 23.54 6.88
CA ALA A 28 -0.52 22.50 6.76
C ALA A 28 -0.68 22.06 5.29
N GLY A 29 0.28 21.26 4.81
CA GLY A 29 0.18 20.54 3.55
C GLY A 29 0.13 21.44 2.31
N CYS A 30 1.29 21.80 1.77
CA CYS A 30 1.39 22.32 0.40
C CYS A 30 0.86 21.26 -0.55
N SER A 31 -0.44 21.30 -0.86
CA SER A 31 -1.02 20.46 -1.88
C SER A 31 -0.36 20.77 -3.23
N SER A 32 -0.32 19.77 -4.11
CA SER A 32 0.24 19.91 -5.47
C SER A 32 -0.35 21.13 -6.22
N GLU A 33 -1.57 21.51 -5.86
CA GLU A 33 -2.36 22.62 -6.39
C GLU A 33 -1.83 24.00 -5.92
N PHE A 34 -1.34 24.09 -4.68
CA PHE A 34 -0.73 25.32 -4.16
C PHE A 34 0.62 25.61 -4.82
N LEU A 35 1.47 24.57 -4.95
CA LEU A 35 2.74 24.68 -5.67
C LEU A 35 2.50 25.09 -7.13
N ARG A 36 1.37 24.66 -7.71
CA ARG A 36 0.96 25.04 -9.06
C ARG A 36 0.60 26.49 -9.21
N ALA A 37 -0.20 27.01 -8.28
CA ALA A 37 -0.52 28.42 -8.25
C ALA A 37 0.73 29.30 -8.07
N LEU A 38 1.70 28.85 -7.25
CA LEU A 38 2.96 29.57 -7.03
C LEU A 38 3.87 29.58 -8.27
N ASP A 39 4.01 28.46 -8.96
CA ASP A 39 4.86 28.40 -10.17
C ASP A 39 4.27 29.22 -11.32
N ASP A 40 2.94 29.20 -11.49
CA ASP A 40 2.24 30.04 -12.47
C ASP A 40 2.37 31.54 -12.11
N ALA A 41 2.29 31.89 -10.83
CA ALA A 41 2.55 33.26 -10.35
C ALA A 41 4.01 33.69 -10.62
N ASN A 42 4.99 32.83 -10.34
CA ASN A 42 6.40 33.14 -10.56
C ASN A 42 6.74 33.31 -12.05
N ALA A 43 6.17 32.46 -12.91
CA ALA A 43 6.32 32.54 -14.36
C ALA A 43 5.70 33.82 -14.94
N SER A 44 4.53 34.23 -14.43
CA SER A 44 3.85 35.46 -14.87
C SER A 44 4.57 36.75 -14.43
N MET A 45 5.41 36.68 -13.40
CA MET A 45 6.28 37.78 -12.96
C MET A 45 7.62 37.85 -13.72
N GLY A 46 7.81 37.05 -14.76
CA GLY A 46 9.04 37.04 -15.58
C GLY A 46 10.16 36.16 -15.01
N GLY A 47 9.89 35.37 -13.97
CA GLY A 47 10.82 34.36 -13.45
C GLY A 47 10.84 33.09 -14.31
N GLN A 48 11.92 32.31 -14.21
CA GLN A 48 11.93 30.95 -14.76
C GLN A 48 10.99 30.03 -13.98
N ARG A 49 10.27 29.17 -14.70
CA ARG A 49 9.46 28.11 -14.10
C ARG A 49 10.36 27.15 -13.32
N THR A 50 10.05 26.97 -12.04
CA THR A 50 10.73 25.99 -11.18
C THR A 50 10.21 24.59 -11.48
N CYS A 51 8.95 24.48 -11.90
CA CYS A 51 8.32 23.23 -12.29
C CYS A 51 8.50 23.00 -13.81
N GLN A 52 9.43 22.11 -14.16
CA GLN A 52 9.71 21.72 -15.55
C GLN A 52 8.82 20.57 -16.02
N TYR A 53 8.45 19.68 -15.08
CA TYR A 53 7.67 18.49 -15.37
C TYR A 53 6.38 18.47 -14.55
N SER A 54 5.29 18.13 -15.20
CA SER A 54 4.01 17.85 -14.56
C SER A 54 3.23 16.84 -15.41
N ARG A 55 2.42 16.02 -14.77
CA ARG A 55 1.55 15.07 -15.45
C ARG A 55 0.22 14.97 -14.74
N ASN A 56 -0.86 15.15 -15.50
CA ASN A 56 -2.21 14.93 -14.99
C ASN A 56 -2.32 13.52 -14.41
N LYS A 57 -3.00 13.40 -13.27
CA LYS A 57 -3.17 12.12 -12.59
C LYS A 57 -4.03 11.20 -13.45
N GLN A 58 -3.53 9.99 -13.66
CA GLN A 58 -4.19 8.90 -14.36
C GLN A 58 -4.48 7.80 -13.34
N THR A 59 -5.57 7.07 -13.53
CA THR A 59 -5.92 5.95 -12.64
C THR A 59 -6.04 4.68 -13.46
N ASP A 60 -5.15 3.75 -13.20
CA ASP A 60 -5.19 2.42 -13.77
C ASP A 60 -6.05 1.52 -12.87
N GLN A 61 -7.04 0.86 -13.46
CA GLN A 61 -8.00 0.01 -12.77
C GLN A 61 -7.67 -1.47 -13.01
N PHE A 62 -7.56 -2.22 -11.93
CA PHE A 62 -7.42 -3.67 -11.92
C PHE A 62 -8.57 -4.28 -11.11
N ASP A 63 -8.82 -5.58 -11.26
CA ASP A 63 -9.91 -6.28 -10.55
C ASP A 63 -9.87 -6.02 -9.03
N ASP A 64 -8.67 -6.10 -8.47
CA ASP A 64 -8.46 -6.13 -7.02
C ASP A 64 -8.00 -4.80 -6.41
N PHE A 65 -7.57 -3.85 -7.24
CA PHE A 65 -7.00 -2.58 -6.80
C PHE A 65 -6.97 -1.53 -7.91
N SER A 66 -6.73 -0.28 -7.56
CA SER A 66 -6.44 0.78 -8.52
C SER A 66 -5.20 1.56 -8.11
N ILE A 67 -4.50 2.10 -9.09
CA ILE A 67 -3.31 2.93 -8.88
C ILE A 67 -3.55 4.25 -9.57
N THR A 68 -3.61 5.32 -8.79
CA THR A 68 -3.60 6.68 -9.31
C THR A 68 -2.17 7.18 -9.29
N TRP A 69 -1.67 7.66 -10.42
CA TRP A 69 -0.30 8.10 -10.56
C TRP A 69 -0.21 9.31 -11.50
N GLY A 70 0.82 10.11 -11.32
CA GLY A 70 1.01 11.36 -12.05
C GLY A 70 1.94 12.23 -11.21
N GLY A 71 1.68 13.52 -11.18
CA GLY A 71 2.27 14.36 -10.14
C GLY A 71 2.58 15.75 -10.64
N TYR A 72 2.96 16.58 -9.68
CA TYR A 72 3.19 17.99 -9.90
C TYR A 72 4.61 18.40 -9.51
N CYS A 73 5.07 19.50 -10.13
CA CYS A 73 6.37 20.11 -9.89
C CYS A 73 7.54 19.12 -9.76
N ASN A 74 7.83 18.44 -10.86
CA ASN A 74 8.97 17.54 -10.98
C ASN A 74 8.92 16.28 -10.09
N GLN A 75 7.80 15.97 -9.44
CA GLN A 75 7.67 14.77 -8.60
C GLN A 75 6.61 13.81 -9.14
N TRP A 76 6.97 12.53 -9.20
CA TRP A 76 6.04 11.43 -9.37
C TRP A 76 5.32 11.17 -8.05
N GLU A 77 4.01 11.23 -8.10
CA GLU A 77 3.10 10.98 -6.99
C GLU A 77 2.25 9.75 -7.29
N VAL A 78 1.99 8.95 -6.25
CA VAL A 78 1.22 7.72 -6.36
C VAL A 78 0.27 7.57 -5.20
N GLN A 79 -0.93 7.08 -5.49
CA GLN A 79 -1.90 6.61 -4.53
C GLN A 79 -2.39 5.21 -4.94
N VAL A 80 -2.44 4.28 -3.99
CA VAL A 80 -2.92 2.92 -4.25
C VAL A 80 -4.20 2.68 -3.44
N SER A 81 -5.24 2.19 -4.10
CA SER A 81 -6.50 1.80 -3.48
C SER A 81 -6.69 0.30 -3.61
N SER A 82 -6.61 -0.43 -2.50
CA SER A 82 -6.83 -1.86 -2.43
C SER A 82 -8.31 -2.16 -2.20
N ARG A 83 -8.90 -3.02 -3.04
CA ARG A 83 -10.23 -3.62 -2.83
C ARG A 83 -10.14 -5.09 -2.40
N THR A 84 -8.92 -5.61 -2.37
CA THR A 84 -8.66 -7.02 -2.14
C THR A 84 -8.54 -7.36 -0.65
N VAL A 85 -8.65 -8.64 -0.33
CA VAL A 85 -8.45 -9.20 1.02
C VAL A 85 -6.98 -9.51 1.32
N TYR A 86 -6.09 -9.26 0.37
CA TYR A 86 -4.65 -9.41 0.51
C TYR A 86 -3.99 -8.05 0.77
N THR A 87 -2.89 -8.06 1.52
CA THR A 87 -1.92 -6.98 1.47
C THR A 87 -1.28 -6.98 0.09
N LEU A 88 -1.21 -5.82 -0.56
CA LEU A 88 -0.49 -5.65 -1.81
C LEU A 88 0.93 -5.16 -1.53
N LYS A 89 1.89 -5.63 -2.32
CA LYS A 89 3.23 -5.06 -2.40
C LYS A 89 3.39 -4.44 -3.77
N CYS A 90 3.52 -3.12 -3.79
CA CYS A 90 3.81 -2.33 -4.96
C CYS A 90 5.29 -1.96 -4.99
N ARG A 91 5.94 -2.20 -6.11
CA ARG A 91 7.30 -1.82 -6.43
C ARG A 91 7.25 -0.66 -7.42
N PHE A 92 7.99 0.41 -7.14
CA PHE A 92 8.13 1.55 -8.03
C PHE A 92 9.59 1.69 -8.47
N ASP A 93 9.83 1.82 -9.77
CA ASP A 93 11.17 1.93 -10.33
C ASP A 93 11.21 2.75 -11.63
N ASN A 94 12.41 2.89 -12.19
CA ASN A 94 12.65 3.69 -13.39
C ASN A 94 12.51 2.94 -14.72
N GLY A 95 12.07 1.68 -14.71
CA GLY A 95 11.99 0.83 -15.91
C GLY A 95 13.32 0.24 -16.38
N GLN A 96 14.45 0.73 -15.84
CA GLN A 96 15.80 0.20 -16.04
C GLN A 96 16.29 -0.59 -14.81
N GLY A 97 15.38 -0.90 -13.87
CA GLY A 97 15.66 -1.69 -12.68
C GLY A 97 16.09 -0.91 -11.44
N ARG A 98 16.26 0.43 -11.52
CA ARG A 98 16.56 1.26 -10.34
C ARG A 98 15.30 1.43 -9.50
N LEU A 99 15.27 0.76 -8.35
CA LEU A 99 14.18 0.85 -7.39
C LEU A 99 14.12 2.26 -6.78
N TYR A 100 12.92 2.85 -6.79
CA TYR A 100 12.61 4.02 -6.00
C TYR A 100 12.14 3.60 -4.61
N ARG A 101 11.09 2.79 -4.54
CA ARG A 101 10.45 2.42 -3.27
C ARG A 101 9.58 1.17 -3.40
N ASN A 102 9.39 0.46 -2.28
CA ASN A 102 8.29 -0.48 -2.11
C ASN A 102 7.21 0.11 -1.20
N LEU A 103 5.95 -0.11 -1.55
CA LEU A 103 4.78 0.27 -0.78
C LEU A 103 3.96 -0.98 -0.45
N TYR A 104 3.63 -1.15 0.84
CA TYR A 104 2.73 -2.19 1.29
C TYR A 104 1.37 -1.58 1.61
N VAL A 105 0.32 -2.11 0.99
CA VAL A 105 -1.05 -1.59 1.12
C VAL A 105 -1.88 -2.66 1.80
N GLN A 106 -2.49 -2.33 2.94
CA GLN A 106 -3.29 -3.29 3.68
C GLN A 106 -4.58 -3.68 2.92
N PRO A 107 -5.20 -4.82 3.26
CA PRO A 107 -6.49 -5.19 2.70
C PRO A 107 -7.51 -4.06 2.84
N ARG A 108 -8.24 -3.75 1.77
CA ARG A 108 -9.29 -2.72 1.75
C ARG A 108 -8.82 -1.30 2.14
N GLN A 109 -7.53 -1.03 2.08
CA GLN A 109 -6.96 0.27 2.40
C GLN A 109 -6.79 1.11 1.13
N ARG A 110 -7.07 2.42 1.24
CA ARG A 110 -6.57 3.44 0.32
C ARG A 110 -5.40 4.17 0.98
N THR A 111 -4.26 4.22 0.33
CA THR A 111 -3.11 4.99 0.84
C THR A 111 -3.34 6.47 0.67
N GLU A 112 -2.60 7.27 1.44
CA GLU A 112 -2.40 8.67 1.08
C GLU A 112 -1.59 8.76 -0.22
N GLU A 113 -1.62 9.93 -0.83
CA GLU A 113 -0.77 10.22 -1.97
C GLU A 113 0.66 10.44 -1.49
N ILE A 114 1.61 9.76 -2.13
CA ILE A 114 3.01 9.80 -1.75
C ILE A 114 3.87 10.24 -2.93
N SER A 115 4.85 11.11 -2.67
CA SER A 115 5.94 11.37 -3.61
C SER A 115 6.90 10.19 -3.63
N VAL A 116 7.30 9.77 -4.83
CA VAL A 116 8.06 8.53 -5.07
C VAL A 116 9.42 8.80 -5.71
N ALA A 117 9.49 9.71 -6.69
CA ALA A 117 10.72 10.01 -7.43
C ALA A 117 10.61 11.33 -8.21
N HIS A 118 11.75 11.84 -8.67
CA HIS A 118 11.78 13.00 -9.57
C HIS A 118 11.35 12.61 -11.00
N MET A 119 10.59 13.48 -11.67
CA MET A 119 10.01 13.25 -13.01
C MET A 119 11.00 13.25 -14.16
N SER A 120 12.24 13.67 -13.93
CA SER A 120 13.31 13.55 -14.94
C SER A 120 13.68 12.10 -15.25
N GLN A 121 13.22 11.14 -14.44
CA GLN A 121 13.40 9.72 -14.67
C GLN A 121 12.06 9.06 -15.03
N GLY A 122 12.13 7.97 -15.80
CA GLY A 122 10.97 7.14 -16.12
C GLY A 122 10.28 6.64 -14.85
N PHE A 123 8.99 6.31 -14.96
CA PHE A 123 8.20 5.79 -13.85
C PHE A 123 7.47 4.54 -14.27
N TYR A 124 7.76 3.45 -13.58
CA TYR A 124 7.18 2.13 -13.77
C TYR A 124 6.79 1.58 -12.41
N TYR A 125 5.74 0.77 -12.41
CA TYR A 125 5.23 0.15 -11.20
C TYR A 125 4.79 -1.29 -11.44
N ASP A 126 4.91 -2.12 -10.40
CA ASP A 126 4.43 -3.50 -10.37
C ASP A 126 3.81 -3.78 -9.00
N CYS A 127 2.56 -4.25 -8.95
CA CYS A 127 1.84 -4.53 -7.72
C CYS A 127 1.33 -5.97 -7.71
N GLN A 128 1.64 -6.69 -6.62
CA GLN A 128 1.29 -8.09 -6.45
C GLN A 128 0.71 -8.37 -5.06
N ARG A 129 -0.12 -9.41 -4.96
CA ARG A 129 -0.63 -9.94 -3.68
C ARG A 129 0.55 -10.47 -2.86
N TRP A 130 0.69 -9.98 -1.63
CA TRP A 130 1.87 -10.21 -0.79
C TRP A 130 1.58 -10.97 0.50
N SER A 131 0.49 -10.67 1.19
CA SER A 131 0.15 -11.42 2.40
C SER A 131 -1.34 -11.43 2.70
N ARG A 132 -1.79 -12.41 3.47
CA ARG A 132 -3.14 -12.51 3.99
C ARG A 132 -3.15 -13.42 5.23
N ALA A 133 -3.91 -13.03 6.25
CA ALA A 133 -4.14 -13.84 7.43
C ALA A 133 -4.81 -15.18 7.08
N ALA A 134 -4.66 -16.16 7.97
CA ALA A 134 -5.26 -17.48 7.79
C ALA A 134 -6.80 -17.39 7.73
N PHE A 135 -7.40 -18.11 6.80
CA PHE A 135 -8.85 -18.23 6.67
C PHE A 135 -9.25 -19.65 6.29
N ASP A 136 -10.48 -20.03 6.64
CA ASP A 136 -11.06 -21.31 6.25
C ASP A 136 -11.42 -21.28 4.76
N LYS A 137 -10.61 -21.96 3.95
CA LYS A 137 -10.83 -22.08 2.49
C LYS A 137 -11.93 -23.09 2.17
N LYS A 138 -12.01 -24.17 2.96
CA LYS A 138 -13.08 -25.17 2.84
C LYS A 138 -13.39 -25.80 4.18
N ARG A 139 -14.66 -26.01 4.45
CA ARG A 139 -15.16 -26.75 5.62
C ARG A 139 -16.05 -27.89 5.14
N SER A 140 -15.83 -29.08 5.69
CA SER A 140 -16.60 -30.29 5.37
C SER A 140 -16.71 -31.18 6.61
N LYS A 141 -17.56 -32.21 6.55
CA LYS A 141 -17.77 -33.12 7.69
C LYS A 141 -16.47 -33.89 8.01
N GLY A 142 -15.84 -33.52 9.12
CA GLY A 142 -14.61 -34.14 9.60
C GLY A 142 -13.31 -33.62 8.97
N LEU A 143 -13.35 -32.51 8.23
CA LEU A 143 -12.17 -31.81 7.73
C LEU A 143 -12.38 -30.30 7.57
N VAL A 144 -11.38 -29.50 7.97
CA VAL A 144 -11.27 -28.07 7.62
C VAL A 144 -9.94 -27.83 6.90
N LEU A 145 -9.96 -27.08 5.80
CA LEU A 145 -8.77 -26.60 5.11
C LEU A 145 -8.62 -25.10 5.41
N GLN A 146 -7.46 -24.72 5.93
CA GLN A 146 -7.07 -23.32 6.10
C GLN A 146 -5.96 -22.94 5.13
N GLU A 147 -6.04 -21.71 4.62
CA GLU A 147 -5.06 -21.12 3.74
C GLU A 147 -4.61 -19.76 4.30
N LYS A 148 -3.33 -19.46 4.17
CA LYS A 148 -2.75 -18.13 4.41
C LYS A 148 -1.75 -17.79 3.31
N MET A 149 -1.40 -16.51 3.20
CA MET A 149 -0.33 -16.06 2.31
C MET A 149 0.70 -15.27 3.11
N GLU A 150 1.96 -15.61 2.95
CA GLU A 150 3.09 -14.92 3.56
C GLU A 150 4.16 -14.66 2.51
N ARG A 151 4.53 -13.39 2.33
CA ARG A 151 5.57 -12.95 1.37
C ARG A 151 5.36 -13.44 -0.06
N GLY A 152 4.12 -13.39 -0.54
CA GLY A 152 3.70 -13.83 -1.88
C GLY A 152 3.56 -15.34 -2.02
N VAL A 153 3.72 -16.11 -0.94
CA VAL A 153 3.69 -17.58 -0.98
C VAL A 153 2.48 -18.11 -0.22
N TYR A 154 1.74 -19.03 -0.84
CA TYR A 154 0.61 -19.71 -0.20
C TYR A 154 1.06 -20.86 0.72
N TYR A 155 0.46 -20.90 1.89
CA TYR A 155 0.60 -21.96 2.88
C TYR A 155 -0.77 -22.53 3.22
N ASN A 156 -0.84 -23.84 3.40
CA ASN A 156 -2.07 -24.55 3.72
C ASN A 156 -1.86 -25.49 4.91
N ARG A 157 -2.92 -25.73 5.67
CA ARG A 157 -2.98 -26.76 6.72
C ARG A 157 -4.37 -27.37 6.79
N VAL A 158 -4.45 -28.60 7.32
CA VAL A 158 -5.70 -29.35 7.42
C VAL A 158 -6.02 -29.64 8.88
N GLN A 159 -7.28 -29.47 9.27
CA GLN A 159 -7.80 -29.90 10.57
C GLN A 159 -8.53 -31.24 10.43
N ASN A 160 -8.33 -32.11 11.42
CA ASN A 160 -9.27 -33.17 11.72
C ASN A 160 -10.47 -32.61 12.50
N SER A 161 -11.56 -32.19 11.85
CA SER A 161 -12.74 -31.70 12.58
C SER A 161 -13.71 -32.79 13.03
N ALA A 162 -13.30 -34.06 13.01
CA ALA A 162 -14.11 -35.17 13.51
C ALA A 162 -13.85 -35.39 15.01
N GLY A 163 -14.83 -35.97 15.70
CA GLY A 163 -14.72 -36.39 17.11
C GLY A 163 -13.86 -37.63 17.35
N ALA A 164 -13.04 -38.06 16.39
CA ALA A 164 -12.17 -39.23 16.50
C ALA A 164 -10.84 -38.98 15.82
N LYS A 165 -9.81 -39.76 16.18
CA LYS A 165 -8.46 -39.67 15.58
C LYS A 165 -8.52 -39.93 14.07
N ARG A 166 -7.78 -39.14 13.28
CA ARG A 166 -7.68 -39.31 11.82
C ARG A 166 -6.27 -39.04 11.31
N SER A 167 -5.89 -39.73 10.24
CA SER A 167 -4.68 -39.44 9.47
C SER A 167 -5.00 -38.39 8.41
N CYS A 168 -4.50 -37.18 8.61
CA CYS A 168 -4.69 -36.05 7.71
C CYS A 168 -3.45 -35.81 6.85
N TYR A 169 -3.65 -35.42 5.59
CA TYR A 169 -2.58 -35.25 4.63
C TYR A 169 -2.82 -34.08 3.67
N ILE A 170 -1.72 -33.54 3.15
CA ILE A 170 -1.68 -32.64 1.98
C ILE A 170 -0.68 -33.24 0.99
N ARG A 171 -1.05 -33.30 -0.29
CA ARG A 171 -0.29 -33.92 -1.38
C ARG A 171 -0.25 -32.99 -2.59
N ALA A 172 0.90 -32.86 -3.24
CA ALA A 172 0.98 -32.10 -4.50
C ALA A 172 0.10 -32.75 -5.58
N LYS A 173 -0.62 -31.97 -6.39
CA LYS A 173 -1.67 -32.50 -7.31
C LYS A 173 -1.15 -33.58 -8.28
N GLN A 174 0.11 -33.45 -8.73
CA GLN A 174 0.77 -34.36 -9.67
C GLN A 174 1.73 -35.37 -9.01
N SER A 175 1.88 -35.34 -7.68
CA SER A 175 2.79 -36.24 -6.97
C SER A 175 2.04 -37.38 -6.31
N SER A 176 2.71 -38.53 -6.17
CA SER A 176 2.30 -39.63 -5.30
C SER A 176 2.67 -39.39 -3.83
N TYR A 177 3.62 -38.47 -3.57
CA TYR A 177 4.15 -38.19 -2.23
C TYR A 177 3.36 -37.10 -1.51
N ASP A 178 3.08 -37.36 -0.23
CA ASP A 178 2.44 -36.40 0.66
C ASP A 178 3.48 -35.36 1.13
N ILE A 179 3.12 -34.09 1.03
CA ILE A 179 3.90 -32.96 1.56
C ILE A 179 3.87 -33.00 3.10
N VAL A 180 2.71 -33.35 3.65
CA VAL A 180 2.54 -33.64 5.08
C VAL A 180 1.53 -34.78 5.23
N ARG A 181 1.81 -35.70 6.15
CA ARG A 181 0.87 -36.69 6.64
C ARG A 181 1.06 -36.84 8.14
N GLN A 182 0.01 -36.59 8.92
CA GLN A 182 0.05 -36.64 10.38
C GLN A 182 -1.23 -37.30 10.92
N THR A 183 -1.07 -38.13 11.95
CA THR A 183 -2.20 -38.68 12.67
C THR A 183 -2.57 -37.73 13.81
N LEU A 184 -3.73 -37.09 13.68
CA LEU A 184 -4.17 -36.02 14.57
C LEU A 184 -5.28 -36.51 15.51
N PRO A 185 -5.29 -36.06 16.78
CA PRO A 185 -6.45 -36.23 17.65
C PRO A 185 -7.67 -35.48 17.10
N ALA A 186 -8.82 -35.65 17.74
CA ALA A 186 -10.02 -34.88 17.42
C ALA A 186 -9.70 -33.37 17.48
N TYR A 187 -10.13 -32.62 16.47
CA TYR A 187 -9.92 -31.17 16.32
C TYR A 187 -8.46 -30.72 16.17
N GLY A 188 -7.50 -31.64 16.02
CA GLY A 188 -6.09 -31.34 15.79
C GLY A 188 -5.80 -30.78 14.38
N TRP A 189 -4.71 -30.02 14.26
CA TRP A 189 -4.25 -29.41 13.00
C TRP A 189 -2.93 -30.02 12.53
N THR A 190 -2.75 -30.09 11.21
CA THR A 190 -1.42 -30.31 10.64
C THR A 190 -0.56 -29.04 10.75
N ASP A 191 0.74 -29.21 10.56
CA ASP A 191 1.65 -28.10 10.33
C ASP A 191 1.26 -27.30 9.08
N TRP A 192 1.67 -26.03 9.06
CA TRP A 192 1.59 -25.19 7.86
C TRP A 192 2.63 -25.65 6.85
N VAL A 193 2.18 -25.98 5.65
CA VAL A 193 3.07 -26.35 4.55
C VAL A 193 2.96 -25.40 3.38
N ARG A 194 4.10 -25.10 2.76
CA ARG A 194 4.16 -24.33 1.51
C ARG A 194 3.56 -25.17 0.39
N THR A 195 2.46 -24.71 -0.19
CA THR A 195 1.85 -25.34 -1.37
C THR A 195 2.13 -24.56 -2.65
N GLY A 196 2.45 -23.26 -2.52
CA GLY A 196 2.53 -22.36 -3.66
C GLY A 196 1.19 -22.22 -4.38
N ASP A 197 1.24 -21.73 -5.62
CA ASP A 197 0.04 -21.38 -6.41
C ASP A 197 -0.54 -22.60 -7.15
N LYS A 198 0.20 -23.71 -7.13
CA LYS A 198 -0.20 -24.96 -7.78
C LYS A 198 -1.26 -25.66 -6.92
N GLY A 199 -2.25 -26.28 -7.59
CA GLY A 199 -3.26 -27.07 -6.89
C GLY A 199 -2.65 -28.21 -6.07
N PHE A 200 -3.35 -28.61 -5.01
CA PHE A 200 -2.98 -29.72 -4.14
C PHE A 200 -4.21 -30.57 -3.78
N LYS A 201 -3.96 -31.80 -3.37
CA LYS A 201 -4.96 -32.72 -2.80
C LYS A 201 -4.81 -32.72 -1.28
N TYR A 202 -5.91 -32.90 -0.56
CA TYR A 202 -5.93 -32.95 0.89
C TYR A 202 -7.02 -33.89 1.39
N GLY A 203 -6.88 -34.42 2.60
CA GLY A 203 -7.90 -35.27 3.19
C GLY A 203 -7.58 -35.69 4.62
N CYS A 204 -8.58 -36.22 5.32
CA CYS A 204 -8.44 -36.88 6.62
C CYS A 204 -9.15 -38.24 6.56
N LYS A 205 -8.41 -39.32 6.82
CA LYS A 205 -8.90 -40.70 6.81
C LYS A 205 -8.96 -41.26 8.23
N ARG A 206 -9.90 -42.16 8.52
CA ARG A 206 -9.90 -42.90 9.79
C ARG A 206 -8.59 -43.68 9.90
N VAL A 207 -8.05 -43.74 11.12
CA VAL A 207 -6.92 -44.59 11.50
C VAL A 207 -7.46 -45.80 12.21
#